data_AF-A0A7K3VDK3-F1
#
_entry.id   AF-A0A7K3VDK3-F1
#
_cell.length_a   1.000
_cell.length_b   1.000
_cell.length_c   1.000
_cell.angle_alpha   90.00
_cell.angle_beta   90.00
_cell.angle_gamma   90.00
#
_symmetry.space_group_name_H-M   'P 1'
#
loop_
_entity.id
_entity.type
_entity.pdbx_description
1 polymer ?
#
loop_
_entity_poly.entity_id
_entity_poly.type
_entity_poly.pdbx_seq_one_letter_code
_entity_poly.pdbx_strand_id
1 'polypeptide(L)'
;MSTRRLLMFCFGGSLAASVASAEELPPIPKGQGLGVASVSMVIALTCDIHYKRPQVVSDAKALFLKFARKELKDPESATERAFSTARRGVTRQSTKQYTKASCDQLGRMLRRELAR
;
A
#
# COMPACT_ATOMS: atom_id res chain seq x y z
N MET A 1 27.52 -32.68 -12.20
CA MET A 1 27.84 -31.91 -10.98
C MET A 1 28.43 -30.58 -11.45
N SER A 2 28.01 -29.38 -11.07
CA SER A 2 27.09 -28.89 -10.06
C SER A 2 26.54 -27.55 -10.57
N THR A 3 25.22 -27.37 -10.45
CA THR A 3 24.45 -26.18 -10.79
C THR A 3 24.77 -25.01 -9.87
N ARG A 4 25.23 -23.88 -10.41
CA ARG A 4 25.14 -22.56 -9.75
C ARG A 4 24.19 -21.67 -10.55
N ARG A 5 22.89 -21.82 -10.28
CA ARG A 5 21.87 -20.85 -10.68
C ARG A 5 21.95 -19.63 -9.76
N LEU A 6 22.47 -18.53 -10.28
CA LEU A 6 22.21 -17.18 -9.78
C LEU A 6 20.70 -16.90 -9.94
N LEU A 7 19.92 -17.15 -8.88
CA LEU A 7 18.57 -16.60 -8.76
C LEU A 7 18.68 -15.23 -8.09
N MET A 8 19.01 -14.25 -8.91
CA MET A 8 18.79 -12.84 -8.65
C MET A 8 17.28 -12.64 -8.53
N PHE A 9 16.79 -12.45 -7.29
CA PHE A 9 15.38 -12.16 -7.01
C PHE A 9 15.03 -10.78 -7.60
N CYS A 10 14.65 -10.75 -8.89
CA CYS A 10 14.02 -9.61 -9.55
C CYS A 10 12.56 -9.48 -9.11
N PHE A 11 12.30 -9.20 -7.83
CA PHE A 11 10.95 -8.88 -7.33
C PHE A 11 10.69 -7.37 -7.23
N GLY A 12 11.49 -6.54 -7.92
CA GLY A 12 11.32 -5.08 -7.95
C GLY A 12 10.90 -4.49 -9.31
N GLY A 13 10.86 -5.28 -10.38
CA GLY A 13 10.76 -4.73 -11.75
C GLY A 13 9.43 -4.91 -12.47
N SER A 14 8.63 -5.92 -12.12
CA SER A 14 7.50 -6.33 -12.97
C SER A 14 6.16 -5.65 -12.67
N LEU A 15 6.05 -4.90 -11.57
CA LEU A 15 4.87 -4.07 -11.32
C LEU A 15 4.95 -2.70 -11.99
N ALA A 16 6.14 -2.25 -12.44
CA ALA A 16 6.31 -0.92 -13.00
C ALA A 16 5.92 -0.81 -14.48
N ALA A 17 5.88 -1.91 -15.23
CA ALA A 17 5.72 -1.87 -16.70
C ALA A 17 4.27 -1.99 -17.21
N SER A 18 3.31 -2.41 -16.37
CA SER A 18 1.91 -2.60 -16.82
C SER A 18 0.92 -1.56 -16.28
N VAL A 19 1.40 -0.57 -15.52
CA VAL A 19 0.53 0.48 -14.94
C VAL A 19 0.30 1.67 -15.89
N ALA A 20 0.89 1.66 -17.08
CA ALA A 20 0.79 2.78 -18.02
C ALA A 20 -0.57 2.90 -18.73
N SER A 21 -1.46 1.89 -18.66
CA SER A 21 -2.73 1.91 -19.41
C SER A 21 -3.95 1.33 -18.68
N ALA A 22 -3.84 0.96 -17.40
CA ALA A 22 -5.00 0.55 -16.60
C ALA A 22 -5.53 1.75 -15.81
N GLU A 23 -6.74 2.22 -16.14
CA GLU A 23 -7.39 3.36 -15.49
C GLU A 23 -7.66 3.13 -13.99
N GLU A 24 -7.63 1.85 -13.57
CA GLU A 24 -7.78 1.40 -12.19
C GLU A 24 -6.72 0.37 -11.77
N LEU A 25 -6.31 0.45 -10.50
CA LEU A 25 -5.50 -0.57 -9.84
C LEU A 25 -6.30 -1.88 -9.71
N PRO A 26 -5.65 -3.04 -9.91
CA PRO A 26 -6.29 -4.35 -9.79
C PRO A 26 -6.71 -4.64 -8.34
N PRO A 27 -7.66 -5.58 -8.13
CA PRO A 27 -8.04 -6.01 -6.80
C PRO A 27 -6.87 -6.67 -6.05
N ILE A 28 -6.93 -6.65 -4.72
CA ILE A 28 -5.85 -7.19 -3.89
C ILE A 28 -5.82 -8.73 -3.99
N PRO A 29 -4.66 -9.34 -4.31
CA PRO A 29 -4.53 -10.79 -4.35
C PRO A 29 -4.82 -11.43 -2.98
N LYS A 30 -5.47 -12.61 -3.00
CA LYS A 30 -5.72 -13.39 -1.78
C LYS A 30 -4.39 -13.68 -1.06
N GLY A 31 -4.39 -13.53 0.27
CA GLY A 31 -3.22 -13.76 1.11
C GLY A 31 -2.18 -12.62 1.13
N GLN A 32 -2.40 -11.53 0.38
CA GLN A 32 -1.49 -10.36 0.36
C GLN A 32 -2.12 -9.11 1.02
N GLY A 33 -3.29 -9.25 1.63
CA GLY A 33 -4.09 -8.16 2.17
C GLY A 33 -3.34 -7.22 3.11
N LEU A 34 -2.73 -7.78 4.17
CA LEU A 34 -2.02 -7.01 5.18
C LEU A 34 -0.80 -6.27 4.59
N GLY A 35 -0.05 -6.93 3.70
CA GLY A 35 1.12 -6.36 3.03
C GLY A 35 0.76 -5.19 2.11
N VAL A 36 -0.25 -5.38 1.25
CA VAL A 36 -0.74 -4.31 0.36
C VAL A 36 -1.34 -3.16 1.15
N ALA A 37 -2.10 -3.44 2.21
CA ALA A 37 -2.65 -2.39 3.06
C ALA A 37 -1.56 -1.60 3.81
N SER A 38 -0.47 -2.25 4.23
CA SER A 38 0.68 -1.60 4.85
C SER A 38 1.35 -0.60 3.90
N VAL A 39 1.66 -1.04 2.67
CA VAL A 39 2.22 -0.17 1.63
C VAL A 39 1.25 0.95 1.28
N SER A 40 -0.04 0.66 1.22
CA SER A 40 -1.08 1.66 0.93
C SER A 40 -1.12 2.78 1.97
N MET A 41 -0.88 2.51 3.25
CA MET A 41 -0.76 3.57 4.27
C MET A 41 0.40 4.51 4.00
N VAL A 42 1.56 3.99 3.59
CA VAL A 42 2.74 4.81 3.25
C VAL A 42 2.44 5.73 2.06
N ILE A 43 1.82 5.19 1.01
CA ILE A 43 1.43 5.96 -0.17
C ILE A 43 0.35 6.98 0.19
N ALA A 44 -0.65 6.60 0.97
CA ALA A 44 -1.73 7.49 1.39
C ALA A 44 -1.22 8.69 2.21
N LEU A 45 -0.33 8.43 3.17
CA LEU A 45 0.33 9.48 3.96
C LEU A 45 1.14 10.43 3.07
N THR A 46 1.83 9.88 2.08
CA THR A 46 2.56 10.66 1.09
C THR A 46 1.62 11.55 0.27
N CYS A 47 0.51 10.98 -0.21
CA CYS A 47 -0.53 11.71 -0.93
C CYS A 47 -1.13 12.83 -0.10
N ASP A 48 -1.30 12.63 1.22
CA ASP A 48 -1.82 13.67 2.09
C ASP A 48 -0.85 14.84 2.29
N ILE A 49 0.44 14.54 2.48
CA ILE A 49 1.49 15.56 2.60
C ILE A 49 1.51 16.48 1.38
N HIS A 50 1.53 15.91 0.17
CA HIS A 50 1.70 16.66 -1.08
C HIS A 50 0.41 17.20 -1.68
N TYR A 51 -0.71 16.48 -1.52
CA TYR A 51 -1.97 16.77 -2.24
C TYR A 51 -3.20 16.93 -1.34
N LYS A 52 -3.04 16.96 -0.01
CA LYS A 52 -4.12 17.16 0.99
C LYS A 52 -5.29 16.18 0.77
N ARG A 53 -4.99 14.90 0.96
CA ARG A 53 -5.89 13.75 0.72
C ARG A 53 -6.11 12.97 2.02
N PRO A 54 -6.65 13.59 3.10
CA PRO A 54 -6.77 12.93 4.41
C PRO A 54 -7.71 11.72 4.37
N GLN A 55 -8.71 11.72 3.48
CA GLN A 55 -9.62 10.57 3.35
C GLN A 55 -8.93 9.32 2.82
N VAL A 56 -7.92 9.48 1.95
CA VAL A 56 -7.13 8.34 1.44
C VAL A 56 -6.33 7.71 2.59
N VAL A 57 -5.87 8.51 3.56
CA VAL A 57 -5.19 8.04 4.77
C VAL A 57 -6.15 7.24 5.66
N SER A 58 -7.36 7.77 5.87
CA SER A 58 -8.41 7.09 6.63
C SER A 58 -8.77 5.75 5.99
N ASP A 59 -9.00 5.73 4.69
CA ASP A 59 -9.36 4.52 3.95
C ASP A 59 -8.23 3.48 3.99
N ALA A 60 -6.97 3.90 3.85
CA ALA A 60 -5.83 2.99 3.93
C ALA A 60 -5.67 2.37 5.32
N LYS A 61 -5.88 3.16 6.38
CA LYS A 61 -5.86 2.68 7.76
C LYS A 61 -7.00 1.70 8.03
N ALA A 62 -8.21 2.01 7.56
CA ALA A 62 -9.36 1.11 7.65
C ALA A 62 -9.12 -0.21 6.90
N LEU A 63 -8.47 -0.15 5.73
CA LEU A 63 -8.16 -1.33 4.95
C LEU A 63 -7.15 -2.22 5.67
N PHE A 64 -6.12 -1.62 6.30
CA PHE A 64 -5.18 -2.38 7.13
C PHE A 64 -5.90 -3.06 8.29
N LEU A 65 -6.76 -2.33 9.02
CA LEU A 65 -7.53 -2.89 10.12
C LEU A 65 -8.41 -4.06 9.67
N LYS A 66 -9.05 -3.95 8.49
CA LYS A 66 -9.87 -5.01 7.90
C LYS A 66 -9.11 -6.32 7.72
N PHE A 67 -7.87 -6.26 7.22
CA PHE A 67 -7.04 -7.45 7.05
C PHE A 67 -6.43 -7.90 8.38
N ALA A 68 -5.99 -6.97 9.23
CA ALA A 68 -5.45 -7.25 10.55
C ALA A 68 -6.44 -8.07 11.39
N ARG A 69 -7.74 -7.75 11.34
CA ARG A 69 -8.80 -8.49 12.06
C ARG A 69 -8.89 -9.97 11.69
N LYS A 70 -8.38 -10.37 10.52
CA LYS A 70 -8.39 -11.76 10.07
C LYS A 70 -7.12 -12.52 10.45
N GLU A 71 -6.03 -11.79 10.69
CA GLU A 71 -4.68 -12.36 10.77
C GLU A 71 -4.01 -12.16 12.14
N LEU A 72 -4.42 -11.18 12.92
CA LEU A 72 -3.74 -10.74 14.15
C LEU A 72 -4.66 -10.82 15.38
N LYS A 73 -4.06 -11.11 16.54
CA LYS A 73 -4.78 -11.22 17.83
C LYS A 73 -5.25 -9.88 18.39
N ASP A 74 -4.49 -8.82 18.15
CA ASP A 74 -4.78 -7.44 18.58
C ASP A 74 -4.69 -6.50 17.36
N PRO A 75 -5.73 -6.50 16.50
CA PRO A 75 -5.67 -5.84 15.21
C PRO A 75 -5.69 -4.31 15.33
N GLU A 76 -6.38 -3.75 16.32
CA GLU A 76 -6.40 -2.31 16.60
C GLU A 76 -5.00 -1.81 17.00
N SER A 77 -4.33 -2.45 17.97
CA SER A 77 -2.99 -2.04 18.37
C SER A 77 -1.98 -2.21 17.23
N ALA A 78 -2.07 -3.31 16.48
CA ALA A 78 -1.21 -3.55 15.33
C ALA A 78 -1.40 -2.46 14.26
N THR A 79 -2.64 -2.04 14.00
CA THR A 79 -2.97 -0.99 13.04
C THR A 79 -2.35 0.34 13.47
N GLU A 80 -2.50 0.75 14.72
CA GLU A 80 -1.92 2.01 15.21
C GLU A 80 -0.39 1.99 15.17
N ARG A 81 0.24 0.87 15.54
CA ARG A 81 1.70 0.72 15.47
C ARG A 81 2.20 0.80 14.04
N ALA A 82 1.55 0.10 13.10
CA ALA A 82 1.90 0.14 11.69
C ALA A 82 1.72 1.55 11.12
N PHE A 83 0.60 2.21 11.44
CA PHE A 83 0.32 3.58 11.00
C PHE A 83 1.34 4.59 11.54
N SER A 84 1.66 4.53 12.83
CA SER A 84 2.70 5.37 13.46
C SER A 84 4.06 5.17 12.80
N THR A 85 4.42 3.91 12.52
CA THR A 85 5.68 3.56 11.84
C THR A 85 5.72 4.13 10.42
N ALA A 86 4.65 3.93 9.64
CA ALA A 86 4.52 4.46 8.29
C ALA A 86 4.63 6.00 8.28
N ARG A 87 3.92 6.67 9.21
CA ARG A 87 3.94 8.13 9.36
C ARG A 87 5.35 8.66 9.62
N ARG A 88 6.12 8.02 10.51
CA ARG A 88 7.52 8.39 10.79
C ARG A 88 8.43 8.14 9.58
N GLY A 89 8.16 7.08 8.82
CA GLY A 89 8.93 6.73 7.62
C GLY A 89 8.79 7.77 6.51
N VAL A 90 7.56 8.17 6.18
CA VAL A 90 7.31 9.15 5.10
C VAL A 90 7.83 10.55 5.44
N THR A 91 7.95 10.91 6.71
CA THR A 91 8.55 12.20 7.10
C THR A 91 10.06 12.24 6.84
N ARG A 92 10.70 11.07 6.71
CA ARG A 92 12.15 10.91 6.55
C ARG A 92 12.59 10.59 5.12
N GLN A 93 11.67 10.31 4.20
CA GLN A 93 11.99 9.88 2.83
C GLN A 93 11.51 10.88 1.76
N SER A 94 12.28 10.97 0.66
CA SER A 94 11.88 11.70 -0.53
C SER A 94 10.71 10.97 -1.21
N THR A 95 9.57 11.65 -1.27
CA THR A 95 8.27 11.09 -1.66
C THR A 95 7.80 11.55 -3.04
N LYS A 96 8.72 12.11 -3.85
CA LYS A 96 8.45 12.72 -5.16
C LYS A 96 7.96 11.76 -6.27
N GLN A 97 7.80 10.47 -5.98
CA GLN A 97 7.42 9.47 -6.98
C GLN A 97 5.90 9.35 -7.23
N TYR A 98 5.06 9.93 -6.38
CA TYR A 98 3.60 9.81 -6.51
C TYR A 98 2.98 11.07 -7.08
N THR A 99 2.13 10.91 -8.09
CA THR A 99 1.37 12.00 -8.72
C THR A 99 -0.04 12.10 -8.13
N LYS A 100 -0.70 13.25 -8.30
CA LYS A 100 -2.11 13.43 -7.91
C LYS A 100 -3.02 12.33 -8.50
N ALA A 101 -2.80 11.98 -9.77
CA ALA A 101 -3.57 10.93 -10.45
C ALA A 101 -3.39 9.55 -9.77
N SER A 102 -2.16 9.21 -9.38
CA SER A 102 -1.89 7.95 -8.66
C SER A 102 -2.54 7.93 -7.27
N CYS A 103 -2.62 9.06 -6.58
CA CYS A 103 -3.32 9.20 -5.30
C CYS A 103 -4.84 9.01 -5.46
N ASP A 104 -5.42 9.53 -6.53
CA ASP A 104 -6.84 9.38 -6.82
C ASP A 104 -7.18 7.93 -7.22
N GLN A 105 -6.30 7.26 -7.98
CA GLN A 105 -6.40 5.83 -8.29
C GLN A 105 -6.32 4.96 -7.02
N LEU A 106 -5.38 5.27 -6.12
CA LEU A 106 -5.28 4.62 -4.82
C LEU A 106 -6.59 4.76 -4.03
N GLY A 107 -7.13 5.97 -3.92
CA GLY A 107 -8.38 6.21 -3.21
C GLY A 107 -9.59 5.46 -3.79
N ARG A 108 -9.65 5.25 -5.11
CA ARG A 108 -10.70 4.39 -5.72
C ARG A 108 -10.52 2.92 -5.35
N MET A 109 -9.29 2.41 -5.44
CA MET A 109 -8.96 1.03 -5.08
C MET A 109 -9.29 0.76 -3.61
N LEU A 110 -8.85 1.62 -2.70
CA LEU A 110 -9.09 1.46 -1.26
C LEU A 110 -10.58 1.38 -0.93
N ARG A 111 -11.40 2.28 -1.46
CA ARG A 111 -12.85 2.28 -1.23
C ARG A 111 -13.53 1.03 -1.78
N ARG A 112 -13.11 0.57 -2.96
CA ARG A 112 -13.61 -0.68 -3.55
C ARG A 112 -13.27 -1.88 -2.67
N GLU A 113 -12.03 -1.96 -2.20
CA GLU A 113 -11.56 -3.04 -1.34
C GLU A 113 -12.20 -2.99 0.05
N LEU A 114 -12.51 -1.80 0.57
CA LEU A 114 -13.26 -1.65 1.83
C LEU A 114 -14.70 -2.17 1.71
N ALA A 115 -15.36 -1.90 0.59
CA ALA A 115 -16.75 -2.30 0.32
C ALA A 115 -16.96 -3.80 0.03
N ARG A 116 -15.87 -4.54 -0.25
CA ARG A 116 -15.90 -6.00 -0.48
C ARG A 116 -16.02 -6.83 0.79
#